data_AF-A0A3M3XE42-F1
#
_entry.id   AF-A0A3M3XE42-F1
#
_cell.length_a   1.000
_cell.length_b   1.000
_cell.length_c   1.000
_cell.angle_alpha   90.00
_cell.angle_beta   90.00
_cell.angle_gamma   90.00
#
_symmetry.space_group_name_H-M   'P 1'
#
loop_
_entity.id
_entity.type
_entity.pdbx_description
1 polymer ?
#
loop_
_entity_poly.entity_id
_entity_poly.type
_entity_poly.pdbx_seq_one_letter_code
_entity_poly.pdbx_strand_id
1 'polypeptide(L)' 'TLPFGLHDVQGDGNAIDQARLTLDNALSQRLRVQTRQLGVSAASLLHLAFAQMLGRLSGRDQVVFGTVL' A
#
# COMPACT_ATOMS: atom_id res chain seq x y z
N THR A 1 16.58 3.66 2.02
CA THR A 1 16.88 2.85 0.81
C THR A 1 15.59 2.23 0.32
N LEU A 2 15.48 1.92 -0.96
CA LEU A 2 14.27 1.32 -1.56
C LEU A 2 14.12 -0.16 -1.14
N PRO A 3 12.88 -0.72 -1.17
CA PRO A 3 12.65 -2.14 -0.95
C PRO A 3 13.42 -2.99 -1.97
N PHE A 4 13.79 -4.21 -1.59
CA PHE A 4 14.47 -5.18 -2.48
C PHE A 4 15.82 -4.74 -3.05
N GLY A 5 16.45 -3.70 -2.49
CA GLY A 5 17.74 -3.22 -2.99
C GLY A 5 17.66 -2.57 -4.37
N LEU A 6 16.46 -2.22 -4.85
CA LEU A 6 16.28 -1.47 -6.10
C LEU A 6 17.01 -0.13 -5.97
N HIS A 7 17.91 0.19 -6.89
CA HIS A 7 18.65 1.47 -6.86
C HIS A 7 18.36 2.30 -8.11
N ASP A 8 17.91 1.66 -9.18
CA ASP A 8 17.49 2.31 -10.40
C ASP A 8 15.97 2.19 -10.57
N VAL A 9 15.26 3.27 -10.26
CA VAL A 9 13.82 3.42 -10.45
C VAL A 9 13.51 4.60 -11.40
N GLN A 10 14.54 5.19 -12.01
CA GLN A 10 14.40 6.25 -13.01
C GLN A 10 14.37 5.64 -14.40
N GLY A 11 13.22 5.10 -14.78
CA GLY A 11 12.94 4.56 -16.11
C GLY A 11 11.50 4.81 -16.52
N ASP A 12 11.13 4.41 -17.73
CA ASP A 12 9.77 4.51 -18.27
C ASP A 12 8.78 3.50 -17.64
N GLY A 13 9.25 2.64 -16.73
CA GLY A 13 8.45 1.65 -16.01
C GLY A 13 8.14 0.39 -16.81
N ASN A 14 8.66 0.24 -18.03
CA ASN A 14 8.35 -0.89 -18.92
C ASN A 14 8.85 -2.25 -18.42
N ALA A 15 9.81 -2.28 -17.49
CA ALA A 15 10.31 -3.49 -16.85
C ALA A 15 9.56 -3.87 -15.55
N ILE A 16 8.50 -3.14 -15.18
CA ILE A 16 7.75 -3.38 -13.94
C ILE A 16 6.55 -4.28 -14.22
N ASP A 17 6.58 -5.50 -13.69
CA ASP A 17 5.40 -6.37 -13.68
C ASP A 17 4.33 -5.84 -12.73
N GLN A 18 3.08 -5.81 -13.21
CA GLN A 18 1.93 -5.37 -12.44
C GLN A 18 1.11 -6.55 -11.91
N ALA A 19 0.96 -6.62 -10.60
CA ALA A 19 -0.01 -7.51 -9.97
C ALA A 19 -1.28 -6.73 -9.59
N ARG A 20 -2.46 -7.32 -9.85
CA ARG A 20 -3.75 -6.80 -9.38
C ARG A 20 -4.46 -7.88 -8.61
N LEU A 21 -4.88 -7.56 -7.39
CA LEU A 21 -5.71 -8.41 -6.57
C LEU A 21 -6.98 -7.66 -6.21
N THR A 22 -8.12 -8.23 -6.58
CA THR A 22 -9.43 -7.69 -6.20
C THR A 22 -9.77 -8.18 -4.80
N LEU A 23 -10.07 -7.25 -3.89
CA LEU A 23 -10.61 -7.61 -2.59
C LEU A 23 -12.04 -8.13 -2.76
N ASP A 24 -12.35 -9.20 -2.04
CA ASP A 24 -13.72 -9.70 -1.96
C ASP A 24 -14.70 -8.59 -1.54
N ASN A 25 -15.93 -8.65 -2.07
CA ASN A 25 -16.93 -7.62 -1.83
C ASN A 25 -17.34 -7.55 -0.35
N ALA A 26 -17.55 -8.70 0.30
CA ALA A 26 -17.92 -8.72 1.72
C ALA A 26 -16.78 -8.16 2.59
N LEU A 27 -15.53 -8.50 2.28
CA LEU A 27 -14.38 -7.89 2.95
C LEU A 27 -14.33 -6.37 2.74
N SER A 28 -14.52 -5.92 1.50
CA SER A 28 -14.51 -4.50 1.14
C SER A 28 -15.59 -3.71 1.90
N GLN A 29 -16.79 -4.27 2.03
CA GLN A 29 -17.88 -3.66 2.79
C GLN A 29 -17.55 -3.58 4.28
N ARG A 30 -17.03 -4.67 4.86
CA ARG A 30 -16.64 -4.71 6.27
C ARG A 30 -15.57 -3.66 6.57
N LEU A 31 -14.55 -3.52 5.74
CA LEU A 31 -13.52 -2.50 5.89
C LEU A 31 -14.13 -1.10 5.91
N ARG A 32 -15.04 -0.79 4.97
CA ARG A 32 -15.71 0.53 4.92
C ARG A 32 -16.58 0.81 6.14
N VAL A 33 -17.27 -0.21 6.67
CA VAL A 33 -18.05 -0.07 7.91
C VAL A 33 -17.12 0.25 9.08
N GLN A 34 -16.04 -0.51 9.24
CA GLN A 34 -15.07 -0.31 10.33
C GLN A 34 -14.40 1.07 10.25
N THR A 35 -13.96 1.51 9.07
CA THR A 35 -13.31 2.81 8.92
C THR A 35 -14.26 3.95 9.25
N ARG A 36 -15.55 3.84 8.88
CA ARG A 36 -16.58 4.81 9.27
C ARG A 36 -16.79 4.85 10.78
N GLN A 37 -16.87 3.69 11.43
CA GLN A 37 -17.02 3.61 12.90
C GLN A 37 -15.82 4.23 13.63
N LEU A 38 -14.61 4.10 13.06
CA LEU A 38 -13.38 4.66 13.60
C LEU A 38 -13.12 6.12 13.19
N GLY A 39 -13.99 6.73 12.36
CA GLY A 39 -13.83 8.12 11.90
C GLY A 39 -12.65 8.33 10.93
N VAL A 40 -12.17 7.28 10.27
CA VAL A 40 -11.05 7.35 9.31
C VAL A 40 -11.51 7.00 7.89
N SER A 41 -10.76 7.42 6.88
CA SER A 41 -11.05 7.06 5.50
C SER A 41 -10.57 5.64 5.18
N ALA A 42 -11.24 4.98 4.23
CA ALA A 42 -10.77 3.70 3.70
C ALA A 42 -9.40 3.82 3.00
N ALA A 43 -9.13 4.97 2.36
CA ALA A 43 -7.83 5.25 1.76
C ALA A 43 -6.71 5.27 2.82
N SER A 44 -6.92 5.94 3.95
CA SER A 44 -5.96 6.00 5.06
C SER A 44 -5.65 4.61 5.63
N LEU A 45 -6.68 3.75 5.76
CA LEU A 45 -6.48 2.37 6.20
C LEU A 45 -5.63 1.57 5.20
N LEU A 46 -5.91 1.71 3.90
CA LEU A 46 -5.14 1.04 2.86
C LEU A 46 -3.71 1.57 2.78
N HIS A 47 -3.49 2.88 2.94
CA HIS A 47 -2.16 3.46 3.03
C HIS A 47 -1.37 2.88 4.21
N LEU A 48 -1.99 2.72 5.37
CA LEU A 48 -1.36 2.06 6.52
C LEU A 48 -1.01 0.60 6.23
N ALA A 49 -1.90 -0.15 5.56
CA ALA A 49 -1.62 -1.52 5.16
C ALA A 49 -0.42 -1.61 4.19
N PHE A 50 -0.35 -0.71 3.21
CA PHE A 50 0.79 -0.60 2.29
C PHE A 50 2.09 -0.21 3.01
N ALA A 51 2.02 0.75 3.94
CA ALA A 51 3.18 1.15 4.75
C ALA A 51 3.76 -0.04 5.52
N GLN A 52 2.90 -0.84 6.17
CA GLN A 52 3.32 -2.03 6.91
C GLN A 52 3.92 -3.10 5.99
N MET A 53 3.33 -3.32 4.82
CA MET A 53 3.88 -4.26 3.82
C MET A 53 5.28 -3.80 3.38
N LEU A 54 5.44 -2.54 3.00
CA LEU A 54 6.72 -1.97 2.59
C LEU A 54 7.77 -2.03 3.71
N GLY A 55 7.38 -1.75 4.96
CA GLY A 55 8.26 -1.84 6.11
C GLY A 55 8.81 -3.25 6.29
N ARG A 56 7.94 -4.26 6.27
CA ARG A 56 8.33 -5.67 6.34
C ARG A 56 9.24 -6.09 5.19
N LEU A 57 8.89 -5.71 3.95
CA LEU A 57 9.70 -6.05 2.76
C LEU A 57 11.06 -5.34 2.74
N SER A 58 11.15 -4.17 3.36
CA SER A 58 12.39 -3.37 3.42
C SER A 58 13.23 -3.65 4.67
N GLY A 59 12.74 -4.47 5.61
CA GLY A 59 13.36 -4.62 6.92
C GLY A 59 13.43 -3.31 7.72
N ARG A 60 12.41 -2.45 7.60
CA ARG A 60 12.35 -1.13 8.25
C ARG A 60 11.06 -0.91 9.00
N ASP A 61 11.18 -0.20 10.12
CA ASP A 61 10.03 0.24 10.90
C ASP A 61 9.40 1.54 10.37
N GLN A 62 10.17 2.31 9.58
CA GLN A 62 9.71 3.57 9.00
C GLN A 62 9.90 3.55 7.48
N VAL A 63 8.83 3.92 6.76
CA VAL A 63 8.81 4.02 5.30
C VAL A 63 8.16 5.31 4.84
N VAL A 64 8.60 5.82 3.70
CA VAL A 64 8.01 6.98 3.03
C VAL A 64 7.67 6.55 1.61
N PHE A 65 6.43 6.82 1.18
CA PHE A 65 5.97 6.58 -0.19
C PHE A 65 4.90 7.61 -0.55
N GLY A 66 4.76 7.90 -1.85
CA GLY A 66 3.76 8.82 -2.37
C GLY A 66 2.43 8.11 -2.67
N THR A 67 1.33 8.84 -2.48
CA THR A 67 -0.02 8.41 -2.85
C THR A 67 -0.77 9.57 -3.50
N VAL A 68 -1.72 9.27 -4.37
CA VAL A 68 -2.72 10.23 -4.85
C VAL A 68 -4.03 10.01 -4.09
N LEU A 69 -4.72 11.10 -3.72
CA LEU A 69 -6.00 11.10 -3.00
C LEU A 69 -7.14 11.51 -3.92
#